data_AF-A0A5C8M0M5-F1
#
_entry.id   AF-A0A5C8M0M5-F1
#
_cell.length_a   1.000
_cell.length_b   1.000
_cell.length_c   1.000
_cell.angle_alpha   90.00
_cell.angle_beta   90.00
_cell.angle_gamma   90.00
#
_symmetry.space_group_name_H-M   'P 1'
#
loop_
_entity.id
_entity.type
_entity.pdbx_description
1 polymer ?
#
loop_
_entity_poly.entity_id
_entity_poly.type
_entity_poly.pdbx_seq_one_letter_code
_entity_poly.pdbx_strand_id
1 'polypeptide(L)'
;MASLLPFWIELNYEIIVTSDHGMNMDGSHGGTGAAEREVPFYVIGASFEPGYHEDVIPQLAVAPLVCRLLSLPLEDDMAETDILAFTYKIAK
;
A
#
# COMPACT_ATOMS: atom_id res chain seq x y z
N MET A 1 1.09 9.70 13.62
CA MET A 1 1.49 9.32 12.24
C MET A 1 1.72 10.55 11.37
N ALA A 2 0.72 11.43 11.16
CA ALA A 2 0.87 12.59 10.27
C ALA A 2 2.06 13.53 10.60
N SER A 3 2.42 13.67 11.88
CA SER A 3 3.57 14.47 12.31
C SER A 3 4.95 13.88 11.94
N LEU A 4 5.02 12.59 11.63
CA LEU A 4 6.28 11.90 11.28
C LEU A 4 6.52 11.88 9.76
N LEU A 5 5.45 11.99 8.96
CA LEU A 5 5.55 11.93 7.50
C LEU A 5 6.52 12.95 6.91
N PRO A 6 6.51 14.25 7.28
CA PRO A 6 7.45 15.21 6.72
C PRO A 6 8.91 14.80 6.91
N PHE A 7 9.24 14.30 8.10
CA PHE A 7 10.59 13.85 8.43
C PHE A 7 11.01 12.61 7.61
N TRP A 8 10.14 11.61 7.44
CA TRP A 8 10.46 10.45 6.61
C TRP A 8 10.56 10.78 5.12
N ILE A 9 9.75 11.73 4.64
CA ILE A 9 9.83 12.27 3.29
C ILE A 9 11.19 12.95 3.07
N GLU A 10 11.64 13.80 4.02
CA GLU A 10 12.96 14.44 3.96
C GLU A 10 14.13 13.43 3.96
N LEU A 11 13.95 12.28 4.61
CA LEU A 11 14.91 11.17 4.60
C LEU A 11 14.83 10.27 3.34
N ASN A 12 13.96 10.60 2.38
CA ASN A 12 13.74 9.83 1.15
C ASN A 12 13.31 8.38 1.41
N TYR A 13 12.48 8.15 2.42
CA TYR A 13 11.88 6.83 2.63
C TYR A 13 10.74 6.56 1.64
N GLU A 14 10.57 5.29 1.29
CA GLU A 14 9.36 4.77 0.68
C GLU A 14 8.34 4.48 1.79
N ILE A 15 7.18 5.12 1.74
CA ILE A 15 6.18 5.13 2.81
C ILE A 15 4.88 4.54 2.27
N ILE A 16 4.36 3.53 2.95
CA ILE A 16 3.03 2.97 2.72
C ILE A 16 2.20 3.22 3.98
N VAL A 17 1.01 3.81 3.81
CA VAL A 17 0.03 4.01 4.90
C VAL A 17 -1.27 3.33 4.51
N THR A 18 -1.71 2.37 5.32
CA THR A 18 -2.96 1.64 5.13
C THR A 18 -3.55 1.21 6.47
N SER A 19 -4.64 0.44 6.43
CA SER A 19 -5.31 -0.11 7.60
C SER A 19 -5.53 -1.61 7.42
N ASP A 20 -5.62 -2.36 8.52
CA ASP A 20 -5.99 -3.77 8.50
C ASP A 20 -7.49 -3.96 8.21
N HIS A 21 -8.33 -3.04 8.67
CA HIS A 21 -9.75 -2.97 8.36
C HIS A 21 -10.30 -1.54 8.47
N GLY A 22 -11.53 -1.36 7.99
CA GLY A 22 -12.34 -0.16 8.17
C GLY A 22 -13.34 -0.31 9.33
N MET A 23 -14.37 0.53 9.33
CA MET A 23 -15.39 0.59 10.36
C MET A 23 -16.73 1.06 9.76
N ASN A 24 -17.82 0.41 10.12
CA ASN A 24 -19.15 0.80 9.64
C ASN A 24 -19.68 2.07 10.32
N MET A 25 -20.85 2.54 9.87
CA MET A 25 -21.46 3.79 10.34
C MET A 25 -21.78 3.80 11.85
N ASP A 26 -21.94 2.63 12.47
CA ASP A 26 -22.20 2.48 13.91
C ASP A 26 -20.90 2.44 14.74
N GLY A 27 -19.74 2.56 14.09
CA GLY A 27 -18.45 2.45 14.75
C GLY A 27 -18.00 1.02 15.03
N SER A 28 -18.63 0.01 14.40
CA SER A 28 -18.27 -1.41 14.55
C SER A 28 -17.41 -1.90 13.38
N HIS A 29 -16.58 -2.90 13.63
CA HIS A 29 -15.74 -3.57 12.63
C HIS A 29 -16.01 -5.09 12.60
N GLY A 30 -15.35 -5.82 11.70
CA GLY A 30 -15.44 -7.28 11.59
C GLY A 30 -16.60 -7.79 10.72
N GLY A 31 -17.39 -6.89 10.15
CA GLY A 31 -18.35 -7.22 9.10
C GLY A 31 -17.67 -7.41 7.74
N THR A 32 -18.45 -7.84 6.75
CA THR A 32 -17.99 -8.01 5.35
C THR A 32 -18.43 -6.88 4.43
N GLY A 33 -18.95 -5.78 4.99
CA GLY A 33 -19.40 -4.61 4.23
C GLY A 33 -18.24 -3.81 3.63
N ALA A 34 -18.56 -2.93 2.69
CA ALA A 34 -17.58 -2.08 2.02
C ALA A 34 -16.85 -1.19 3.03
N ALA A 35 -17.57 -0.55 3.97
CA ALA A 35 -16.98 0.32 4.98
C ALA A 35 -15.99 -0.39 5.90
N GLU A 36 -16.15 -1.70 6.14
CA GLU A 36 -15.20 -2.50 6.90
C GLU A 36 -14.03 -3.05 6.07
N ARG A 37 -14.16 -3.15 4.75
CA ARG A 37 -13.18 -3.80 3.86
C ARG A 37 -12.36 -2.84 3.00
N GLU A 38 -12.93 -1.70 2.63
CA GLU A 38 -12.29 -0.68 1.83
C GLU A 38 -11.54 0.27 2.75
N VAL A 39 -10.21 0.23 2.66
CA VAL A 39 -9.31 0.99 3.51
C VAL A 39 -8.44 1.89 2.64
N PRO A 40 -7.98 3.04 3.15
CA PRO A 40 -7.04 3.87 2.41
C PRO A 40 -5.75 3.11 2.12
N PHE A 41 -5.17 3.37 0.94
CA PHE A 41 -3.84 2.90 0.57
C PHE A 41 -3.05 4.06 -0.01
N TYR A 42 -2.30 4.75 0.85
CA TYR A 42 -1.44 5.85 0.44
C TYR A 42 -0.01 5.36 0.26
N VAL A 43 0.61 5.77 -0.84
CA VAL A 43 2.01 5.52 -1.15
C VAL A 43 2.73 6.84 -1.37
N ILE A 44 3.91 7.01 -0.79
CA ILE A 44 4.72 8.22 -0.89
C ILE A 44 6.18 7.81 -1.04
N GLY A 45 6.83 8.28 -2.10
CA GLY A 45 8.24 8.02 -2.36
C GLY A 45 8.56 8.03 -3.85
N ALA A 46 9.81 7.81 -4.20
CA ALA A 46 10.31 7.94 -5.57
C ALA A 46 9.85 6.79 -6.49
N SER A 47 9.47 5.67 -5.89
CA SER A 47 9.01 4.47 -6.61
C SER A 47 7.55 4.54 -7.07
N PHE A 48 6.87 5.68 -6.84
CA PHE A 48 5.45 5.84 -7.12
C PHE A 48 5.15 7.05 -8.00
N GLU A 49 4.22 6.89 -8.94
CA GLU A 49 3.69 7.97 -9.75
C GLU A 49 2.64 8.76 -8.95
N PRO A 50 2.83 10.09 -8.74
CA PRO A 50 1.88 10.89 -8.00
C PRO A 50 0.51 10.96 -8.70
N GLY A 51 -0.56 10.76 -7.95
CA GLY A 51 -1.91 10.86 -8.49
C GLY A 51 -2.94 10.16 -7.62
N TYR A 52 -4.20 10.25 -8.07
CA TYR A 52 -5.28 9.40 -7.58
C TYR A 52 -5.48 8.26 -8.57
N HIS A 53 -5.54 7.05 -8.05
CA HIS A 53 -5.71 5.82 -8.82
C HIS A 53 -6.97 5.11 -8.31
N GLU A 54 -7.83 4.66 -9.22
CA GLU A 54 -9.11 4.00 -8.89
C GLU A 54 -8.97 2.47 -8.73
N ASP A 55 -7.75 1.95 -8.77
CA ASP A 55 -7.48 0.53 -8.69
C ASP A 55 -7.91 -0.06 -7.33
N VAL A 56 -8.57 -1.20 -7.39
CA VAL A 56 -8.86 -2.00 -6.20
C VAL A 56 -7.65 -2.87 -5.91
N ILE A 57 -6.91 -2.52 -4.86
CA ILE A 57 -5.71 -3.24 -4.43
C ILE A 57 -6.08 -4.20 -3.29
N PRO A 58 -5.92 -5.53 -3.44
CA PRO A 58 -6.14 -6.46 -2.34
C PRO A 58 -5.03 -6.32 -1.30
N GLN A 59 -5.33 -6.50 -0.01
CA GLN A 59 -4.30 -6.45 1.04
C GLN A 59 -3.17 -7.48 0.84
N LEU A 60 -3.44 -8.58 0.14
CA LEU A 60 -2.42 -9.57 -0.25
C LEU A 60 -1.30 -8.99 -1.12
N ALA A 61 -1.53 -7.85 -1.79
CA ALA A 61 -0.52 -7.17 -2.61
C ALA A 61 0.52 -6.41 -1.79
N VAL A 62 0.29 -6.17 -0.49
CA VAL A 62 1.19 -5.35 0.35
C VAL A 62 2.56 -6.01 0.53
N ALA A 63 2.60 -7.30 0.89
CA ALA A 63 3.86 -8.01 1.07
C ALA A 63 4.68 -8.13 -0.24
N PRO A 64 4.09 -8.54 -1.38
CA PRO A 64 4.77 -8.50 -2.68
C PRO A 64 5.33 -7.12 -3.04
N LEU A 65 4.55 -6.04 -2.82
CA LEU A 65 5.01 -4.68 -3.06
C LEU A 65 6.24 -4.33 -2.21
N VAL A 66 6.20 -4.66 -0.91
CA VAL A 66 7.34 -4.43 0.00
C VAL A 66 8.57 -5.24 -0.43
N CYS A 67 8.41 -6.49 -0.86
CA CYS A 67 9.52 -7.26 -1.42
C CYS A 67 10.12 -6.56 -2.65
N ARG A 68 9.30 -6.07 -3.58
CA ARG A 68 9.79 -5.33 -4.75
C ARG A 68 10.53 -4.05 -4.37
N LEU A 69 10.01 -3.26 -3.42
CA LEU A 69 10.67 -2.05 -2.92
C LEU A 69 12.05 -2.35 -2.29
N LEU A 70 12.17 -3.48 -1.60
CA LEU A 70 13.41 -3.93 -0.97
C LEU A 70 14.33 -4.74 -1.90
N SER A 71 13.93 -4.94 -3.16
CA SER A 71 14.62 -5.81 -4.12
C SER A 71 14.83 -7.25 -3.61
N LEU A 72 13.82 -7.78 -2.91
CA LEU A 72 13.78 -9.16 -2.41
C LEU A 72 12.96 -10.05 -3.36
N PRO A 73 13.29 -11.35 -3.46
CA PRO A 73 12.46 -12.30 -4.19
C PRO A 73 11.08 -12.45 -3.53
N LEU A 74 10.10 -12.89 -4.32
CA LEU A 74 8.81 -13.33 -3.81
C LEU A 74 8.91 -14.80 -3.36
N GLU A 75 8.24 -15.14 -2.28
CA GLU A 75 8.02 -16.54 -1.88
C GLU A 75 6.91 -17.16 -2.75
N ASP A 76 6.89 -18.49 -2.88
CA ASP A 76 6.03 -19.22 -3.83
C ASP A 76 4.52 -18.92 -3.64
N ASP A 77 4.08 -18.63 -2.41
CA ASP A 77 2.68 -18.36 -2.08
C ASP A 77 2.28 -16.87 -2.28
N MET A 78 3.21 -16.00 -2.65
CA MET A 78 2.96 -14.60 -2.93
C MET A 78 2.57 -14.38 -4.39
N ALA A 79 1.38 -13.84 -4.63
CA ALA A 79 0.96 -13.43 -5.96
C ALA A 79 1.46 -12.02 -6.29
N GLU A 80 2.16 -11.87 -7.42
CA GLU A 80 2.48 -10.55 -7.95
C GLU A 80 1.19 -9.83 -8.34
N THR A 81 1.07 -8.58 -7.90
CA THR A 81 -0.06 -7.70 -8.24
C THR A 81 0.46 -6.47 -8.93
N ASP A 82 -0.14 -6.14 -10.07
CA ASP A 82 0.13 -4.89 -10.76
C ASP A 82 -0.51 -3.73 -9.98
N ILE A 83 0.33 -2.80 -9.55
CA ILE A 83 -0.09 -1.55 -8.90
C ILE A 83 0.30 -0.46 -9.89
N LEU A 84 -0.67 0.19 -10.52
CA LEU A 84 -0.42 1.14 -11.62
C LEU A 84 0.51 2.28 -11.21
N ALA A 85 0.35 2.77 -9.98
CA ALA A 85 1.20 3.80 -9.42
C ALA A 85 2.66 3.36 -9.24
N PHE A 86 2.97 2.07 -9.20
CA PHE A 86 4.33 1.59 -8.93
C PHE A 86 5.18 1.62 -10.21
N THR A 87 6.19 2.49 -10.25
CA THR A 87 6.99 2.77 -11.45
C THR A 87 8.32 2.01 -11.48
N TYR A 88 8.77 1.47 -10.34
CA TYR A 88 10.06 0.81 -10.25
C TYR A 88 10.00 -0.60 -10.86
N LYS A 89 10.43 -0.72 -12.12
CA LYS A 89 10.71 -2.02 -12.73
C LYS A 89 12.11 -2.42 -12.29
N ILE A 90 12.20 -3.49 -11.49
CA ILE A 90 13.45 -4.07 -11.00
C ILE A 90 14.49 -4.05 -12.13
N ALA A 91 15.63 -3.40 -11.88
CA ALA A 91 16.75 -3.47 -12.80
C ALA A 91 17.16 -4.94 -12.94
N LYS A 92 17.09 -5.47 -14.17
CA LYS A 92 17.60 -6.81 -14.50
C LYS A 92 19.07 -6.96 -14.11
#